data_AF-A0A315ERC9-F1
#
_entry.id   AF-A0A315ERC9-F1
#
_cell.length_a   1.000
_cell.length_b   1.000
_cell.length_c   1.000
_cell.angle_alpha   90.00
_cell.angle_beta   90.00
_cell.angle_gamma   90.00
#
_symmetry.space_group_name_H-M   'P 1'
#
loop_
_entity.id
_entity.type
_entity.pdbx_description
1 polymer ?
#
loop_
_entity_poly.entity_id
_entity_poly.type
_entity_poly.pdbx_seq_one_letter_code
_entity_poly.pdbx_strand_id
1 'polypeptide(L)'
;MHTAHAADTSPAQQLNHWTAQAGAPAKAERGQALFNQRQGGEWSCASCHGTPPTAQGKHASTGKAIAPLAPAFNVKAFTDTAKVDKWFKRNCKDVFSRECSAQEKADVLAYLIQLKP
;
A
#
# COMPACT_ATOMS: atom_id res chain seq x y z
N MET A 1 -14.78 -1.09 25.07
CA MET A 1 -14.46 -2.47 24.67
C MET A 1 -13.97 -2.43 23.23
N HIS A 2 -12.66 -2.53 23.00
CA HIS A 2 -12.14 -2.67 21.63
C HIS A 2 -12.32 -4.14 21.26
N THR A 3 -13.34 -4.45 20.46
CA THR A 3 -13.46 -5.75 19.80
C THR A 3 -12.18 -5.98 19.02
N ALA A 4 -11.47 -7.06 19.33
CA ALA A 4 -10.44 -7.59 18.45
C ALA A 4 -11.15 -7.97 17.15
N HIS A 5 -11.10 -7.09 16.14
CA HIS A 5 -11.52 -7.44 14.80
C HIS A 5 -10.55 -8.52 14.33
N ALA A 6 -11.06 -9.75 14.18
CA ALA A 6 -10.32 -10.79 13.48
C ALA A 6 -9.99 -10.27 12.07
N ALA A 7 -8.81 -10.62 11.57
CA ALA A 7 -8.43 -10.33 10.20
C ALA A 7 -9.47 -10.94 9.25
N ASP A 8 -10.07 -10.14 8.37
CA ASP A 8 -11.03 -10.61 7.36
C ASP A 8 -10.34 -11.03 6.07
N THR A 9 -9.05 -10.73 5.95
CA THR A 9 -8.22 -10.94 4.76
C THR A 9 -6.74 -11.05 5.14
N SER A 10 -5.89 -11.25 4.14
CA SER A 10 -4.44 -11.31 4.27
C SER A 10 -3.78 -10.59 3.10
N PRO A 11 -2.48 -10.22 3.19
CA PRO A 11 -1.76 -9.63 2.07
C PRO A 11 -1.85 -10.46 0.78
N ALA A 12 -1.75 -11.79 0.89
CA ALA A 12 -1.88 -12.69 -0.26
C ALA A 12 -3.28 -12.67 -0.87
N GLN A 13 -4.34 -12.68 -0.03
CA GLN A 13 -5.72 -12.58 -0.52
C GLN A 13 -6.00 -11.23 -1.18
N GLN A 14 -5.48 -10.13 -0.62
CA GLN A 14 -5.56 -8.81 -1.23
C GLN A 14 -4.86 -8.75 -2.58
N LEU A 15 -3.63 -9.29 -2.69
CA LEU A 15 -2.91 -9.37 -3.96
C LEU A 15 -3.70 -10.16 -5.00
N ASN A 16 -4.23 -11.33 -4.63
CA ASN A 16 -5.04 -12.16 -5.52
C ASN A 16 -6.30 -11.43 -5.99
N HIS A 17 -6.99 -10.74 -5.08
CA HIS A 17 -8.18 -9.94 -5.39
C HIS A 17 -7.91 -8.87 -6.44
N TRP A 18 -6.88 -8.03 -6.22
CA TRP A 18 -6.55 -6.95 -7.17
C TRP A 18 -5.98 -7.47 -8.48
N THR A 19 -5.23 -8.58 -8.47
CA THR A 19 -4.74 -9.24 -9.69
C THR A 19 -5.90 -9.75 -10.53
N ALA A 20 -6.92 -10.37 -9.90
CA ALA A 20 -8.11 -10.82 -10.60
C ALA A 20 -8.89 -9.66 -11.23
N GLN A 21 -9.07 -8.55 -10.51
CA GLN A 21 -9.72 -7.34 -11.06
C GLN A 21 -8.91 -6.68 -12.17
N ALA A 22 -7.58 -6.75 -12.12
CA ALA A 22 -6.72 -6.18 -13.15
C ALA A 22 -6.76 -6.96 -14.47
N GLY A 23 -7.13 -8.26 -14.42
CA GLY A 23 -7.12 -9.13 -15.60
C GLY A 23 -5.72 -9.46 -16.13
N ALA A 24 -4.65 -9.12 -15.38
CA ALA A 24 -3.27 -9.39 -15.75
C ALA A 24 -2.38 -9.58 -14.51
N PRO A 25 -1.23 -10.29 -14.63
CA PRO A 25 -0.34 -10.53 -13.50
C PRO A 25 0.21 -9.25 -12.87
N ALA A 26 0.24 -9.23 -11.54
CA ALA A 26 0.95 -8.22 -10.78
C ALA A 26 2.47 -8.31 -11.02
N LYS A 27 3.15 -7.16 -11.09
CA LYS A 27 4.61 -7.07 -11.23
C LYS A 27 5.17 -6.15 -10.16
N ALA A 28 6.04 -6.70 -9.32
CA ALA A 28 6.61 -5.98 -8.20
C ALA A 28 7.50 -4.80 -8.64
N GLU A 29 8.17 -4.91 -9.79
CA GLU A 29 9.01 -3.85 -10.34
C GLU A 29 8.18 -2.63 -10.74
N ARG A 30 7.00 -2.86 -11.36
CA ARG A 30 6.05 -1.77 -11.67
C ARG A 30 5.51 -1.14 -10.39
N GLY A 31 5.23 -1.95 -9.38
CA GLY A 31 4.79 -1.48 -8.06
C GLY A 31 5.81 -0.60 -7.37
N GLN A 32 7.08 -1.01 -7.40
CA GLN A 32 8.20 -0.22 -6.87
C GLN A 32 8.36 1.09 -7.62
N ALA A 33 8.31 1.07 -8.95
CA ALA A 33 8.42 2.27 -9.77
C ALA A 33 7.30 3.27 -9.45
N LEU A 34 6.04 2.80 -9.40
CA LEU A 34 4.89 3.62 -9.05
C LEU A 34 4.98 4.18 -7.62
N PHE A 35 5.42 3.35 -6.66
CA PHE A 35 5.56 3.76 -5.26
C PHE A 35 6.55 4.92 -5.06
N ASN A 36 7.59 4.99 -5.91
CA ASN A 36 8.60 6.05 -5.88
C ASN A 36 8.28 7.22 -6.85
N GLN A 37 7.29 7.08 -7.72
CA GLN A 37 6.92 8.11 -8.69
C GLN A 37 6.29 9.32 -7.99
N ARG A 38 6.76 10.52 -8.36
CA ARG A 38 6.13 11.79 -8.00
C ARG A 38 5.22 12.25 -9.13
N GLN A 39 4.02 12.73 -8.83
CA GLN A 39 3.19 13.46 -9.80
C GLN A 39 3.24 14.95 -9.49
N GLY A 40 3.51 15.78 -10.49
CA GLY A 40 3.47 17.24 -10.35
C GLY A 40 4.50 17.88 -9.39
N GLY A 41 5.31 17.10 -8.67
CA GLY A 41 6.51 17.55 -7.96
C GLY A 41 6.50 17.41 -6.44
N GLU A 42 5.36 17.34 -5.76
CA GLU A 42 5.37 17.36 -4.29
C GLU A 42 5.59 15.98 -3.64
N TRP A 43 4.71 15.00 -3.85
CA TRP A 43 4.74 13.74 -3.08
C TRP A 43 4.76 12.47 -3.93
N SER A 44 5.35 11.41 -3.36
CA SER A 44 5.20 10.01 -3.78
C SER A 44 4.69 9.19 -2.59
N CYS A 45 4.34 7.90 -2.79
CA CYS A 45 4.01 7.02 -1.66
C CYS A 45 5.17 6.96 -0.66
N ALA A 46 6.41 6.94 -1.17
CA ALA A 46 7.63 6.96 -0.36
C ALA A 46 7.79 8.22 0.50
N SER A 47 7.20 9.37 0.12
CA SER A 47 7.27 10.60 0.93
C SER A 47 6.68 10.44 2.33
N CYS A 48 5.69 9.54 2.50
CA CYS A 48 5.08 9.25 3.80
C CYS A 48 5.56 7.93 4.41
N HIS A 49 5.83 6.93 3.56
CA HIS A 49 6.07 5.55 3.99
C HIS A 49 7.55 5.14 3.99
N GLY A 50 8.46 5.96 3.46
CA GLY A 50 9.88 5.65 3.33
C GLY A 50 10.19 4.73 2.14
N THR A 51 11.48 4.60 1.81
CA THR A 51 11.97 3.68 0.77
C THR A 51 13.21 2.92 1.29
N PRO A 52 13.14 1.59 1.47
CA PRO A 52 11.94 0.75 1.38
C PRO A 52 10.97 1.01 2.57
N PRO A 53 9.67 0.69 2.43
CA PRO A 53 8.66 0.95 3.46
C PRO A 53 8.62 -0.11 4.57
N THR A 54 9.79 -0.47 5.09
CA THR A 54 10.01 -1.50 6.13
C THR A 54 10.15 -0.91 7.54
N ALA A 55 10.41 0.39 7.64
CA ALA A 55 10.50 1.11 8.91
C ALA A 55 9.27 1.98 9.17
N GLN A 56 9.20 2.57 10.36
CA GLN A 56 8.16 3.54 10.70
C GLN A 56 8.26 4.76 9.77
N GLY A 57 7.19 5.04 9.04
CA GLY A 57 7.03 6.25 8.23
C GLY A 57 6.46 7.43 9.04
N LYS A 58 6.29 8.55 8.36
CA LYS A 58 5.74 9.78 8.94
C LYS A 58 4.93 10.50 7.87
N HIS A 59 3.67 10.83 8.18
CA HIS A 59 2.81 11.54 7.23
C HIS A 59 3.41 12.91 6.90
N ALA A 60 3.65 13.20 5.62
CA ALA A 60 4.38 14.39 5.18
C ALA A 60 3.78 15.70 5.70
N SER A 61 2.44 15.85 5.66
CA SER A 61 1.76 17.07 6.12
C SER A 61 1.52 17.16 7.65
N THR A 62 1.15 16.06 8.33
CA THR A 62 0.71 16.11 9.74
C THR A 62 1.78 15.68 10.73
N GLY A 63 2.86 15.06 10.24
CA GLY A 63 3.92 14.51 11.07
C GLY A 63 3.52 13.28 11.89
N LYS A 64 2.31 12.73 11.72
CA LYS A 64 1.85 11.54 12.45
C LYS A 64 2.68 10.32 12.04
N ALA A 65 3.10 9.53 13.03
CA ALA A 65 3.78 8.26 12.81
C ALA A 65 2.90 7.27 12.05
N ILE A 66 3.51 6.54 11.12
CA ILE A 66 2.87 5.51 10.30
C ILE A 66 3.65 4.21 10.52
N ALA A 67 2.96 3.14 10.96
CA ALA A 67 3.59 1.83 11.09
C ALA A 67 4.18 1.36 9.74
N PRO A 68 5.19 0.47 9.73
CA PRO A 68 5.73 -0.09 8.50
C PRO A 68 4.62 -0.60 7.58
N LEU A 69 4.73 -0.34 6.29
CA LEU A 69 3.72 -0.76 5.33
C LEU A 69 3.97 -2.18 4.85
N ALA A 70 5.24 -2.60 4.75
CA ALA A 70 5.63 -3.95 4.36
C ALA A 70 5.09 -5.00 5.36
N PRO A 71 4.31 -6.01 4.91
CA PRO A 71 3.70 -7.00 5.80
C PRO A 71 4.68 -7.80 6.66
N ALA A 72 5.88 -8.08 6.14
CA ALA A 72 6.92 -8.78 6.90
C ALA A 72 7.42 -8.01 8.14
N PHE A 73 7.18 -6.69 8.19
CA PHE A 73 7.55 -5.80 9.29
C PHE A 73 6.33 -5.27 10.05
N ASN A 74 5.12 -5.57 9.56
CA ASN A 74 3.85 -5.20 10.18
C ASN A 74 2.78 -6.23 9.85
N VAL A 75 2.59 -7.20 10.74
CA VAL A 75 1.64 -8.31 10.59
C VAL A 75 0.16 -7.86 10.51
N LYS A 76 -0.14 -6.60 10.84
CA LYS A 76 -1.50 -6.01 10.73
C LYS A 76 -1.71 -5.27 9.40
N ALA A 77 -0.68 -5.18 8.54
CA ALA A 77 -0.82 -4.56 7.24
C ALA A 77 -1.64 -5.46 6.32
N PHE A 78 -2.62 -4.87 5.62
CA PHE A 78 -3.47 -5.55 4.64
C PHE A 78 -4.27 -6.74 5.19
N THR A 79 -4.73 -6.66 6.45
CA THR A 79 -5.58 -7.66 7.11
C THR A 79 -7.01 -7.17 7.41
N ASP A 80 -7.37 -6.00 6.89
CA ASP A 80 -8.69 -5.38 7.01
C ASP A 80 -9.08 -4.81 5.63
N THR A 81 -10.01 -5.47 4.93
CA THR A 81 -10.38 -5.11 3.56
C THR A 81 -10.88 -3.67 3.47
N ALA A 82 -11.78 -3.26 4.38
CA ALA A 82 -12.36 -1.92 4.36
C ALA A 82 -11.31 -0.83 4.58
N LYS A 83 -10.33 -1.11 5.46
CA LYS A 83 -9.18 -0.24 5.67
C LYS A 83 -8.30 -0.16 4.42
N VAL A 84 -7.98 -1.29 3.79
CA VAL A 84 -7.18 -1.32 2.55
C VAL A 84 -7.82 -0.49 1.46
N ASP A 85 -9.11 -0.69 1.19
CA ASP A 85 -9.85 0.04 0.15
C ASP A 85 -9.87 1.54 0.41
N LYS A 86 -10.18 1.93 1.65
CA LYS A 86 -10.18 3.33 2.08
C LYS A 86 -8.83 3.99 1.84
N TRP A 87 -7.75 3.35 2.27
CA TRP A 87 -6.41 3.93 2.19
C TRP A 87 -5.85 3.93 0.77
N PHE A 88 -6.11 2.92 -0.05
CA PHE A 88 -5.77 2.99 -1.47
C PHE A 88 -6.50 4.13 -2.15
N LYS A 89 -7.83 4.25 -1.96
CA LYS A 89 -8.61 5.33 -2.56
C LYS A 89 -8.07 6.71 -2.17
N ARG A 90 -7.78 6.92 -0.89
CA ARG A 90 -7.29 8.21 -0.39
C ARG A 90 -5.85 8.50 -0.83
N ASN A 91 -4.93 7.58 -0.58
CA ASN A 91 -3.51 7.81 -0.86
C ASN A 91 -3.24 7.94 -2.37
N CYS A 92 -3.97 7.21 -3.22
CA CYS A 92 -3.85 7.41 -4.66
C CYS A 92 -4.32 8.81 -5.08
N LYS A 93 -5.40 9.33 -4.48
CA LYS A 93 -5.84 10.71 -4.75
C LYS A 93 -4.84 11.74 -4.21
N ASP A 94 -4.31 11.52 -3.01
CA ASP A 94 -3.34 12.44 -2.40
C ASP A 94 -2.03 12.50 -3.20
N VAL A 95 -1.57 11.37 -3.75
CA VAL A 95 -0.29 11.30 -4.48
C VAL A 95 -0.45 11.55 -5.98
N PHE A 96 -1.54 11.09 -6.60
CA PHE A 96 -1.71 11.07 -8.05
C PHE A 96 -2.90 11.89 -8.56
N SER A 97 -3.68 12.53 -7.68
CA SER A 97 -4.91 13.27 -8.02
C SER A 97 -5.97 12.44 -8.76
N ARG A 98 -5.88 11.11 -8.68
CA ARG A 98 -6.82 10.14 -9.26
C ARG A 98 -6.84 8.86 -8.43
N GLU A 99 -7.81 8.00 -8.68
CA GLU A 99 -7.77 6.64 -8.12
C GLU A 99 -6.74 5.80 -8.88
N CYS A 100 -6.03 4.93 -8.15
CA CYS A 100 -5.21 3.90 -8.78
C CYS A 100 -6.13 2.86 -9.43
N SER A 101 -5.75 2.39 -10.60
CA SER A 101 -6.34 1.23 -11.26
C SER A 101 -6.12 -0.04 -10.44
N ALA A 102 -6.90 -1.09 -10.74
CA ALA A 102 -6.72 -2.40 -10.14
C ALA A 102 -5.28 -2.94 -10.35
N GLN A 103 -4.71 -2.72 -11.54
CA GLN A 103 -3.34 -3.15 -11.86
C GLN A 103 -2.31 -2.43 -10.98
N GLU A 104 -2.43 -1.12 -10.81
CA GLU A 104 -1.53 -0.33 -9.96
C GLU A 104 -1.58 -0.79 -8.50
N LYS A 105 -2.78 -1.10 -7.97
CA LYS A 105 -2.93 -1.65 -6.62
C LYS A 105 -2.29 -3.04 -6.49
N ALA A 106 -2.52 -3.91 -7.47
CA ALA A 106 -1.93 -5.25 -7.49
C ALA A 106 -0.40 -5.20 -7.53
N ASP A 107 0.16 -4.35 -8.40
CA ASP A 107 1.60 -4.15 -8.54
C ASP A 107 2.22 -3.63 -7.24
N VAL A 108 1.61 -2.63 -6.59
CA VAL A 108 2.07 -2.11 -5.29
C VAL A 108 2.01 -3.18 -4.21
N LEU A 109 0.94 -3.98 -4.13
CA LEU A 109 0.87 -5.09 -3.17
C LEU A 109 1.97 -6.12 -3.41
N ALA A 110 2.21 -6.51 -4.66
CA ALA A 110 3.29 -7.42 -5.02
C ALA A 110 4.65 -6.90 -4.55
N TYR A 111 4.92 -5.60 -4.79
CA TYR A 111 6.14 -4.94 -4.29
C TYR A 111 6.26 -4.98 -2.76
N LEU A 112 5.18 -4.71 -2.02
CA LEU A 112 5.24 -4.68 -0.57
C LEU A 112 5.40 -6.06 0.05
N ILE A 113 4.76 -7.08 -0.53
CA ILE A 113 4.77 -8.46 -0.05
C ILE A 113 6.14 -9.12 -0.25
N GLN A 114 6.88 -8.76 -1.30
CA GLN A 114 8.21 -9.35 -1.55
C GLN A 114 9.31 -8.83 -0.60
N LEU A 115 9.07 -7.74 0.14
CA LEU A 115 10.04 -7.19 1.08
C LEU A 115 10.22 -8.13 2.27
N LYS A 116 11.48 -8.42 2.60
CA LYS A 116 11.86 -9.35 3.68
C LYS A 116 12.73 -8.62 4.72
N PRO A 117 12.75 -9.09 5.98
CA PRO A 117 13.70 -8.65 7.01
C PRO A 117 15.16 -8.77 6.58
#